data_AF-A0AAC8Q771-F1
#
_entry.id   AF-A0AAC8Q771-F1
#
_cell.length_a   1.000
_cell.length_b   1.000
_cell.length_c   1.000
_cell.angle_alpha   90.00
_cell.angle_beta   90.00
_cell.angle_gamma   90.00
#
_symmetry.space_group_name_H-M   'P 1'
#
loop_
_entity.id
_entity.type
_entity.pdbx_description
1 polymer ?
#
loop_
_entity_poly.entity_id
_entity_poly.type
_entity_poly.pdbx_seq_one_letter_code
_entity_poly.pdbx_strand_id
1 'polypeptide(L)'
;MAETQAAKRLREYETIFLVKPDLTDDNVDKLKERVRGIVGREGGKVLRFTVWGKKKTAFPIAKQPRAIYVHASYLGGTGLVAELERNLRNYDEVTRFLSTKLADEVDPESRPVLEDLKLAGDVEETRPGAPAGVERAAVVDDVAETEEEGTEEA
;
A
#
# COMPACT_ATOMS: atom_id res chain seq x y z
N MET A 1 42.46 23.33 -7.01
CA MET A 1 41.42 23.52 -5.98
C MET A 1 40.14 23.92 -6.68
N ALA A 2 39.40 22.94 -7.16
CA ALA A 2 38.02 23.09 -7.61
C ALA A 2 37.33 21.80 -7.18
N GLU A 3 36.78 21.80 -5.97
CA GLU A 3 35.84 20.76 -5.58
C GLU A 3 34.65 20.88 -6.51
N THR A 4 34.55 19.96 -7.48
CA THR A 4 33.30 19.72 -8.18
C THR A 4 32.30 19.26 -7.13
N GLN A 5 31.44 20.18 -6.69
CA GLN A 5 30.31 19.86 -5.84
C GLN A 5 29.48 18.81 -6.56
N ALA A 6 29.65 17.54 -6.17
CA ALA A 6 28.84 16.46 -6.68
C ALA A 6 27.39 16.82 -6.36
N ALA A 7 26.59 17.11 -7.39
CA ALA A 7 25.16 17.36 -7.23
C ALA A 7 24.61 16.28 -6.31
N LYS A 8 23.93 16.67 -5.22
CA LYS A 8 23.34 15.74 -4.25
C LYS A 8 22.24 14.96 -4.97
N ARG A 9 22.63 13.89 -5.66
CA ARG A 9 21.75 13.04 -6.45
C ARG A 9 20.95 12.19 -5.48
N LEU A 10 19.69 12.53 -5.29
CA LEU A 10 18.77 11.74 -4.47
C LEU A 10 18.13 10.65 -5.32
N ARG A 11 17.55 9.66 -4.65
CA ARG A 11 16.72 8.64 -5.30
C ARG A 11 15.27 8.95 -5.01
N GLU A 12 14.42 8.70 -6.00
CA GLU A 12 12.98 8.78 -5.83
C GLU A 12 12.44 7.43 -5.38
N TYR A 13 11.67 7.46 -4.31
CA TYR A 13 11.02 6.31 -3.75
C TYR A 13 9.53 6.57 -3.62
N GLU A 14 8.80 5.47 -3.62
CA GLU A 14 7.44 5.46 -3.12
C GLU A 14 7.31 4.42 -2.02
N THR A 15 6.48 4.72 -1.02
CA THR A 15 6.08 3.74 -0.03
C THR A 15 4.56 3.75 0.07
N ILE A 16 3.96 2.58 -0.12
CA ILE A 16 2.54 2.35 0.19
C ILE A 16 2.49 1.67 1.54
N PHE A 17 1.70 2.19 2.46
CA PHE A 17 1.44 1.55 3.74
C PHE A 17 -0.06 1.50 4.04
N LEU A 18 -0.45 0.40 4.68
CA LEU A 18 -1.82 0.07 5.03
C LEU A 18 -2.01 0.36 6.51
N VAL A 19 -2.95 1.27 6.77
CA VAL A 19 -3.34 1.70 8.10
C VAL A 19 -4.63 0.99 8.50
N LYS A 20 -4.79 0.71 9.79
CA LYS A 20 -6.02 0.07 10.29
C LYS A 20 -7.28 0.88 9.91
N PRO A 21 -8.40 0.22 9.58
CA PRO A 21 -9.59 0.88 9.04
C PRO A 21 -10.41 1.67 10.08
N ASP A 22 -10.12 1.50 11.36
CA ASP A 22 -10.74 2.16 12.51
C ASP A 22 -10.10 3.51 12.85
N LEU A 23 -8.96 3.85 12.22
CA LEU A 23 -8.34 5.16 12.43
C LEU A 23 -9.22 6.29 11.89
N THR A 24 -9.26 7.39 12.66
CA THR A 24 -9.82 8.66 12.25
C THR A 24 -8.88 9.38 11.29
N ASP A 25 -9.43 10.28 10.49
CA ASP A 25 -8.65 11.09 9.55
C ASP A 25 -7.54 11.89 10.24
N ASP A 26 -7.82 12.48 11.41
CA ASP A 26 -6.83 13.22 12.20
C ASP A 26 -5.63 12.35 12.61
N ASN A 27 -5.87 11.06 12.91
CA ASN A 27 -4.81 10.14 13.28
C ASN A 27 -4.00 9.69 12.06
N VAL A 28 -4.63 9.56 10.89
CA VAL A 28 -3.92 9.35 9.62
C VAL A 28 -3.05 10.56 9.30
N ASP A 29 -3.56 11.78 9.50
CA ASP A 29 -2.80 13.01 9.29
C ASP A 29 -1.60 13.11 10.25
N LYS A 30 -1.76 12.79 11.54
CA LYS A 30 -0.64 12.68 12.48
C LYS A 30 0.41 11.66 12.03
N LEU A 31 -0.02 10.52 11.49
CA LEU A 31 0.88 9.49 10.99
C LEU A 31 1.67 10.00 9.77
N LYS A 32 1.03 10.73 8.84
CA LYS A 32 1.71 11.39 7.72
C LYS A 32 2.76 12.40 8.22
N GLU A 33 2.43 13.23 9.21
CA GLU A 33 3.40 14.18 9.75
C GLU A 33 4.59 13.50 10.43
N ARG A 34 4.37 12.38 11.14
CA ARG A 34 5.46 11.56 11.68
C ARG A 34 6.37 11.03 10.57
N VAL A 35 5.79 10.52 9.48
CA VAL A 35 6.54 10.05 8.30
C VAL A 35 7.30 11.19 7.65
N ARG A 36 6.67 12.36 7.44
CA ARG A 36 7.31 13.56 6.91
C ARG A 36 8.50 13.99 7.78
N GLY A 37 8.34 13.91 9.10
CA GLY A 37 9.41 14.17 10.07
C GLY A 37 10.59 13.20 9.95
N ILE A 38 10.34 11.90 9.75
CA ILE A 38 11.41 10.90 9.52
C ILE A 38 12.18 11.23 8.24
N VAL A 39 11.46 11.44 7.13
CA VAL A 39 12.07 11.73 5.83
C VAL A 39 12.91 13.02 5.90
N GLY A 40 12.41 14.05 6.57
CA GLY A 40 13.14 15.31 6.77
C GLY A 40 14.40 15.15 7.62
N ARG A 41 14.37 14.35 8.70
CA ARG A 41 15.55 14.08 9.54
C ARG A 41 16.66 13.35 8.79
N GLU A 42 16.31 12.45 7.88
CA GLU A 42 17.26 11.73 7.01
C GLU A 42 17.73 12.58 5.80
N GLY A 43 17.41 13.88 5.77
CA GLY A 43 17.82 14.80 4.72
C GLY A 43 17.15 14.56 3.37
N GLY A 44 15.99 13.88 3.38
CA GLY A 44 15.10 13.68 2.24
C GLY A 44 14.02 14.76 2.14
N LYS A 45 13.20 14.65 1.09
CA LYS A 45 12.11 15.59 0.77
C LYS A 45 10.87 14.80 0.41
N VAL A 46 9.78 14.97 1.15
CA VAL A 46 8.49 14.40 0.75
C VAL A 46 7.93 15.21 -0.41
N LEU A 47 7.55 14.52 -1.49
CA LEU A 47 6.94 15.14 -2.66
C LEU A 47 5.43 15.23 -2.51
N ARG A 48 4.77 14.16 -2.06
CA ARG A 48 3.31 14.12 -1.89
C ARG A 48 2.87 12.95 -1.02
N PHE A 49 1.84 13.13 -0.20
CA PHE A 49 1.02 12.02 0.28
C PHE A 49 -0.29 11.92 -0.49
N THR A 50 -0.68 10.69 -0.82
CA THR A 50 -1.98 10.37 -1.40
C THR A 50 -2.70 9.39 -0.45
N VAL A 51 -3.77 9.84 0.21
CA VAL A 51 -4.62 9.00 1.04
C VAL A 51 -5.75 8.46 0.16
N TRP A 52 -5.77 7.15 -0.09
CA TRP A 52 -6.78 6.56 -0.98
C TRP A 52 -8.11 6.30 -0.29
N GLY A 53 -8.20 6.49 1.04
CA GLY A 53 -9.40 6.18 1.84
C GLY A 53 -9.51 4.70 2.19
N LYS A 54 -10.66 4.31 2.75
CA LYS A 54 -10.94 2.92 3.17
C LYS A 54 -11.25 2.05 1.95
N LYS A 55 -10.44 1.02 1.72
CA LYS A 55 -10.62 0.06 0.63
C LYS A 55 -10.68 -1.38 1.12
N LYS A 56 -11.40 -2.23 0.39
CA LYS A 56 -11.47 -3.67 0.67
C LYS A 56 -10.15 -4.34 0.29
N THR A 57 -9.57 -5.11 1.21
CA THR A 57 -8.36 -5.89 0.92
C THR A 57 -8.75 -7.20 0.25
N ALA A 58 -7.86 -7.78 -0.56
CA ALA A 58 -8.12 -9.06 -1.24
C ALA A 58 -8.32 -10.22 -0.25
N PHE A 59 -7.63 -10.16 0.89
CA PHE A 59 -7.78 -11.07 2.02
C PHE A 59 -7.62 -10.28 3.34
N PRO A 60 -8.10 -10.81 4.49
CA PRO A 60 -7.96 -10.11 5.76
C PRO A 60 -6.50 -9.91 6.16
N ILE A 61 -6.11 -8.65 6.41
CA ILE A 61 -4.79 -8.30 6.92
C ILE A 61 -4.97 -7.91 8.39
N ALA A 62 -4.21 -8.55 9.29
CA ALA A 62 -4.39 -8.37 10.74
C ALA A 62 -5.85 -8.57 11.21
N LYS A 63 -6.55 -9.56 10.62
CA LYS A 63 -7.98 -9.86 10.84
C LYS A 63 -8.96 -8.77 10.39
N GLN A 64 -8.50 -7.78 9.62
CA GLN A 64 -9.34 -6.71 9.07
C GLN A 64 -9.56 -6.91 7.56
N PRO A 65 -10.81 -6.91 7.05
CA PRO A 65 -11.11 -7.06 5.63
C PRO A 65 -10.98 -5.75 4.82
N ARG A 66 -10.71 -4.63 5.50
CA ARG A 66 -10.51 -3.30 4.91
C ARG A 66 -9.29 -2.64 5.54
N ALA A 67 -8.67 -1.73 4.78
CA ALA A 67 -7.57 -0.91 5.25
C ALA A 67 -7.66 0.50 4.63
N ILE A 68 -7.05 1.49 5.29
CA ILE A 68 -6.82 2.80 4.69
C ILE A 68 -5.46 2.74 4.00
N TYR A 69 -5.44 3.00 2.70
CA TYR A 69 -4.20 3.00 1.92
C TYR A 69 -3.62 4.42 1.90
N VAL A 70 -2.35 4.54 2.26
CA VAL A 70 -1.60 5.78 2.18
C VAL A 70 -0.38 5.55 1.29
N HIS A 71 -0.26 6.35 0.24
CA HIS A 71 0.89 6.39 -0.65
C HIS A 71 1.73 7.61 -0.34
N ALA A 72 3.03 7.43 -0.16
CA ALA A 72 3.99 8.49 0.06
C ALA A 72 5.02 8.47 -1.07
N SER A 73 5.18 9.59 -1.77
CA SER A 73 6.27 9.80 -2.73
C SER A 73 7.29 10.74 -2.11
N TYR A 74 8.57 10.36 -2.14
CA TYR A 74 9.63 11.14 -1.51
C TYR A 74 10.97 10.91 -2.18
N LEU A 75 11.85 11.90 -2.02
CA LEU A 75 13.26 11.83 -2.40
C LEU A 75 14.11 11.56 -1.18
N GLY A 76 15.13 10.72 -1.32
CA GLY A 76 15.99 10.33 -0.21
C GLY A 76 17.32 9.76 -0.62
N GLY A 77 18.22 9.64 0.37
CA GLY A 77 19.44 8.86 0.23
C GLY A 77 19.17 7.35 0.20
N THR A 78 20.24 6.55 0.21
CA THR A 78 20.14 5.08 0.19
C THR A 78 19.64 4.47 1.50
N GLY A 79 19.99 5.07 2.65
CA GLY A 79 19.60 4.57 3.98
C GLY A 79 18.18 4.97 4.42
N LEU A 80 17.56 5.95 3.76
CA LEU A 80 16.30 6.53 4.21
C LEU A 80 15.16 5.51 4.24
N VAL A 81 15.08 4.63 3.23
CA VAL A 81 14.04 3.58 3.18
C VAL A 81 14.15 2.64 4.38
N ALA A 82 15.36 2.24 4.77
CA ALA A 82 15.56 1.33 5.90
C ALA A 82 15.10 1.96 7.23
N GLU A 83 15.42 3.23 7.46
CA GLU A 83 14.96 3.96 8.64
C GLU A 83 13.44 4.20 8.61
N LEU A 84 12.87 4.52 7.45
CA LEU A 84 11.42 4.68 7.32
C LEU A 84 10.69 3.36 7.62
N GLU A 85 11.12 2.25 7.05
CA GLU A 85 10.51 0.93 7.27
C GLU A 85 10.65 0.46 8.72
N ARG A 86 11.79 0.74 9.36
CA ARG A 86 11.99 0.48 10.78
C ARG A 86 10.98 1.22 11.64
N ASN A 87 10.73 2.50 11.35
CA ASN A 87 9.73 3.28 12.08
C ASN A 87 8.30 2.80 11.78
N LEU A 88 7.97 2.55 10.51
CA LEU A 88 6.65 2.04 10.12
C LEU A 88 6.32 0.70 10.78
N ARG A 89 7.33 -0.16 10.98
CA ARG A 89 7.16 -1.43 11.72
C ARG A 89 6.83 -1.23 13.20
N ASN A 90 7.27 -0.13 13.81
CA ASN A 90 7.02 0.18 15.22
C ASN A 90 5.69 0.91 15.44
N TYR A 91 5.02 1.35 14.37
CA TYR A 91 3.71 1.98 14.47
C TYR A 91 2.62 0.92 14.47
N ASP A 92 1.97 0.75 15.61
CA ASP A 92 0.85 -0.18 15.77
C ASP A 92 -0.31 0.12 14.81
N GLU A 93 -0.43 1.36 14.36
CA GLU A 93 -1.45 1.80 13.40
C GLU A 93 -1.20 1.25 11.98
N VAL A 94 0.05 0.88 11.66
CA VAL A 94 0.48 0.36 10.35
C VAL A 94 0.53 -1.16 10.37
N THR A 95 -0.14 -1.79 9.41
CA THR A 95 -0.26 -3.26 9.33
C THR A 95 0.68 -3.88 8.30
N ARG A 96 0.85 -3.21 7.16
CA ARG A 96 1.69 -3.64 6.03
C ARG A 96 2.28 -2.40 5.37
N PHE A 97 3.46 -2.53 4.80
CA PHE A 97 4.08 -1.52 3.96
C PHE A 97 4.87 -2.18 2.84
N LEU A 98 5.06 -1.43 1.75
CA LEU A 98 5.89 -1.79 0.62
C LEU A 98 6.58 -0.52 0.12
N SER A 99 7.91 -0.55 0.04
CA SER A 99 8.69 0.54 -0.53
C SER A 99 9.27 0.10 -1.87
N THR A 100 9.20 0.98 -2.86
CA THR A 100 9.72 0.78 -4.22
C THR A 100 10.60 1.96 -4.60
N LYS A 101 11.73 1.69 -5.24
CA LYS A 101 12.56 2.72 -5.86
C LYS A 101 12.04 3.01 -7.27
N LEU A 102 11.72 4.27 -7.55
CA LEU A 102 11.18 4.70 -8.84
C LEU A 102 12.28 5.17 -9.80
N ALA A 103 13.23 5.95 -9.28
CA ALA A 103 14.31 6.50 -10.10
C ALA A 103 15.60 6.66 -9.30
N ASP A 104 16.72 6.45 -9.99
CA ASP A 104 18.04 6.83 -9.52
C ASP A 104 18.38 8.26 -9.99
N GLU A 105 19.28 8.91 -9.26
CA GLU A 105 19.92 10.14 -9.71
C GLU A 105 18.99 11.33 -10.02
N VAL A 106 18.00 11.56 -9.17
CA VAL A 106 17.02 12.64 -9.31
C VAL A 106 17.55 13.95 -8.73
N ASP A 107 17.39 15.03 -9.51
CA ASP A 107 17.59 16.40 -9.04
C ASP A 107 16.42 16.83 -8.14
N PRO A 108 16.66 17.18 -6.86
CA PRO A 108 15.62 17.59 -5.94
C PRO A 108 14.82 18.85 -6.35
N GLU A 109 15.42 19.72 -7.16
CA GLU A 109 14.79 20.95 -7.66
C GLU A 109 13.77 20.63 -8.76
N SER A 110 14.02 19.59 -9.56
CA SER A 110 13.13 19.18 -10.66
C SER A 110 11.79 18.60 -10.19
N ARG A 111 11.70 18.19 -8.92
CA ARG A 111 10.50 17.60 -8.33
C ARG A 111 9.86 18.55 -7.32
N PRO A 112 8.76 19.24 -7.70
CA PRO A 112 8.04 20.11 -6.78
C PRO A 112 7.33 19.29 -5.70
N VAL A 113 7.18 19.89 -4.52
CA VAL A 113 6.26 19.36 -3.51
C VAL A 113 4.85 19.67 -3.99
N LEU A 114 4.03 18.63 -4.11
CA LEU A 114 2.64 18.74 -4.48
C LEU A 114 1.79 18.70 -3.21
N GLU A 115 0.58 19.25 -3.29
CA GLU A 115 -0.40 19.17 -2.21
C GLU A 115 -0.81 17.72 -1.94
N ASP A 116 -1.05 17.41 -0.66
CA ASP A 116 -1.51 16.10 -0.25
C ASP A 116 -2.92 15.85 -0.79
N LEU A 117 -3.10 14.71 -1.45
CA LEU A 117 -4.37 14.34 -2.08
C LEU A 117 -5.13 13.35 -1.19
N LYS A 118 -6.42 13.58 -0.98
CA LYS A 118 -7.32 12.66 -0.28
C LYS A 118 -8.42 12.20 -1.23
N LEU A 119 -8.52 10.89 -1.44
CA LEU A 119 -9.59 10.25 -2.21
C LEU A 119 -10.64 9.65 -1.27
N ALA A 120 -11.86 9.51 -1.78
CA ALA A 120 -13.02 9.04 -1.01
C ALA A 120 -12.97 7.55 -0.61
N GLY A 121 -12.00 6.77 -1.09
CA GLY A 121 -11.99 5.31 -0.89
C GLY A 121 -12.95 4.58 -1.81
N ASP A 122 -13.17 3.31 -1.49
CA ASP A 122 -14.31 2.59 -2.07
C ASP A 122 -15.54 3.19 -1.41
N VAL A 123 -16.27 4.04 -2.16
CA VAL A 123 -17.62 4.49 -1.78
C VAL A 123 -18.35 3.22 -1.39
N GLU A 124 -18.77 3.15 -0.14
CA GLU A 124 -19.50 1.99 0.34
C GLU A 124 -20.67 1.81 -0.62
N GLU A 125 -20.64 0.70 -1.35
CA GLU A 125 -21.76 0.26 -2.13
C GLU A 125 -22.86 -0.08 -1.14
N THR A 126 -23.60 0.94 -0.71
CA THR A 126 -24.99 0.81 -0.28
C THR A 126 -25.83 0.38 -1.49
N ARG A 127 -25.47 -0.73 -2.13
CA ARG A 127 -26.45 -1.58 -2.78
C ARG A 127 -26.71 -2.72 -1.80
N PRO A 128 -27.89 -2.77 -1.18
CA PRO A 128 -28.31 -4.00 -0.54
C PRO A 128 -28.34 -5.07 -1.63
N GLY A 129 -27.48 -6.10 -1.54
CA GLY A 129 -27.62 -7.31 -2.36
C GLY A 129 -26.44 -7.78 -3.23
N ALA A 130 -25.20 -7.32 -3.06
CA ALA A 130 -24.07 -8.03 -3.65
C ALA A 130 -23.71 -9.24 -2.77
N PRO A 131 -23.82 -10.49 -3.25
CA PRO A 131 -23.60 -11.66 -2.41
C PRO A 131 -22.14 -11.70 -1.94
N ALA A 132 -21.98 -11.77 -0.62
CA ALA A 132 -20.74 -12.13 0.03
C ALA A 132 -20.46 -13.63 -0.23
N GLY A 133 -19.24 -13.95 -0.64
CA GLY A 133 -18.74 -15.31 -0.65
C GLY A 133 -18.69 -15.95 -2.04
N VAL A 134 -17.53 -15.84 -2.68
CA VAL A 134 -17.03 -17.01 -3.43
C VAL A 134 -16.03 -17.67 -2.50
N GLU A 135 -16.55 -18.42 -1.52
CA GLU A 135 -15.78 -19.49 -0.91
C GLU A 135 -15.56 -20.55 -1.99
N ARG A 136 -14.35 -20.62 -2.53
CA ARG A 136 -13.86 -21.88 -3.10
C ARG A 136 -13.25 -22.67 -1.95
N ALA A 137 -14.13 -23.31 -1.18
CA ALA A 137 -13.77 -24.45 -0.36
C ALA A 137 -13.54 -25.65 -1.28
N ALA A 138 -12.38 -26.27 -1.13
CA ALA A 138 -12.04 -27.54 -1.73
C ALA A 138 -12.97 -28.64 -1.20
N VAL A 139 -13.47 -29.49 -2.11
CA VAL A 139 -13.81 -30.87 -1.78
C VAL A 139 -13.20 -31.72 -2.88
N VAL A 140 -12.30 -32.60 -2.47
CA VAL A 140 -11.70 -33.66 -3.28
C VAL A 140 -12.39 -34.98 -2.93
N ASP A 141 -12.52 -35.78 -3.97
CA ASP A 141 -12.61 -37.25 -4.04
C ASP A 141 -13.93 -38.03 -3.86
N ASP A 142 -14.01 -39.05 -4.74
CA ASP A 142 -14.84 -40.27 -4.75
C ASP A 142 -16.33 -40.09 -5.14
N VAL A 143 -16.96 -40.81 -6.08
CA VAL A 143 -16.85 -42.21 -6.53
C VAL A 143 -17.58 -42.41 -7.88
N ALA A 144 -17.16 -43.46 -8.61
CA ALA A 144 -17.96 -44.38 -9.45
C ALA A 144 -18.33 -44.02 -10.90
N GLU A 145 -17.69 -44.74 -11.82
CA GLU A 145 -18.20 -45.14 -13.13
C GLU A 145 -19.57 -45.85 -13.01
N THR A 146 -20.50 -45.52 -13.90
CA THR A 146 -21.42 -46.50 -14.51
C THR A 146 -21.82 -45.99 -15.89
N GLU A 147 -21.48 -46.79 -16.89
CA GLU A 147 -21.79 -46.62 -18.31
C GLU A 147 -23.30 -46.69 -18.56
N GLU A 148 -23.80 -45.88 -19.50
CA GLU A 148 -25.17 -45.94 -19.98
C GLU A 148 -25.41 -47.17 -20.85
N GLU A 149 -26.65 -47.66 -20.73
CA GLU A 149 -27.27 -48.76 -21.45
C GLU A 149 -27.10 -48.66 -22.98
N GLY A 150 -26.53 -49.72 -23.55
CA GLY A 150 -26.63 -50.04 -24.97
C GLY A 150 -27.76 -51.04 -25.19
N THR A 151 -28.74 -50.60 -25.98
CA THR A 151 -29.99 -51.25 -26.39
C THR A 151 -29.83 -52.65 -27.01
N GLU A 152 -30.80 -53.50 -26.66
CA GLU A 152 -31.27 -54.74 -27.28
C GLU A 152 -31.36 -54.69 -28.83
N GLU A 153 -30.69 -55.62 -29.53
CA GLU A 153 -31.21 -56.28 -30.76
C GLU A 153 -30.37 -57.53 -31.16
N ALA A 154 -31.10 -58.62 -31.48
CA ALA A 154 -30.71 -59.90 -32.13
C ALA A 154 -30.16 -61.06 -31.27
#